data_AF-A0A2N5DB44-F1
#
_entry.id   AF-A0A2N5DB44-F1
#
_cell.length_a   1.000
_cell.length_b   1.000
_cell.length_c   1.000
_cell.angle_alpha   90.00
_cell.angle_beta   90.00
_cell.angle_gamma   90.00
#
_symmetry.space_group_name_H-M   'P 1'
#
loop_
_entity.id
_entity.type
_entity.pdbx_description
1 polymer ?
#
loop_
_entity_poly.entity_id
_entity_poly.type
_entity_poly.pdbx_seq_one_letter_code
_entity_poly.pdbx_strand_id
1 'polypeptide(L)'
;MTTPIQDTILSQLAGLPAGKSIDPMSVAKAIQPERWQRLLGHIRTDAVELAKEGKIVILRHNKPANPEKFRGVYRLRLPMEGDPTSFPDDVEDGADDVADAAED
;
A
#
# COMPACT_ATOMS: atom_id res chain seq x y z
N MET A 1 -4.80 2.20 -19.68
CA MET A 1 -5.40 0.85 -19.62
C MET A 1 -4.93 0.23 -18.33
N THR A 2 -5.84 -0.16 -17.44
CA THR A 2 -5.47 -0.81 -16.18
C THR A 2 -5.10 -2.27 -16.44
N THR A 3 -4.16 -2.81 -15.65
CA THR A 3 -3.81 -4.24 -15.71
C THR A 3 -4.86 -5.08 -14.94
N PRO A 4 -4.94 -6.40 -15.17
CA PRO A 4 -5.78 -7.28 -14.37
C PRO A 4 -5.46 -7.23 -12.86
N ILE A 5 -4.20 -6.96 -12.50
CA ILE A 5 -3.78 -6.82 -11.11
C ILE A 5 -4.31 -5.52 -10.53
N GLN A 6 -4.19 -4.40 -11.24
CA GLN A 6 -4.73 -3.11 -10.82
C GLN A 6 -6.25 -3.18 -10.60
N ASP A 7 -6.97 -3.78 -11.55
CA ASP A 7 -8.42 -4.01 -11.43
C ASP A 7 -8.77 -4.84 -10.19
N THR A 8 -8.00 -5.90 -9.91
CA THR A 8 -8.22 -6.74 -8.73
C THR A 8 -7.97 -5.97 -7.42
N ILE A 9 -6.90 -5.16 -7.36
CA ILE A 9 -6.60 -4.30 -6.21
C ILE A 9 -7.79 -3.37 -5.93
N LEU A 10 -8.22 -2.64 -6.95
CA LEU A 10 -9.31 -1.67 -6.85
C LEU A 10 -10.63 -2.34 -6.47
N SER A 11 -10.94 -3.50 -7.06
CA SER A 11 -12.14 -4.26 -6.76
C SER A 11 -12.19 -4.75 -5.31
N GLN A 12 -11.08 -5.26 -4.77
CA GLN A 12 -11.04 -5.69 -3.36
C GLN A 12 -11.17 -4.50 -2.41
N LEU A 13 -10.52 -3.38 -2.73
CA LEU A 13 -10.60 -2.17 -1.94
C LEU A 13 -12.00 -1.54 -1.95
N ALA A 14 -12.69 -1.56 -3.09
CA ALA A 14 -14.06 -1.05 -3.22
C ALA A 14 -15.09 -1.85 -2.39
N GLY A 15 -14.82 -3.13 -2.13
CA GLY A 15 -15.66 -3.99 -1.29
C GLY A 15 -15.46 -3.80 0.22
N LEU A 16 -14.50 -2.97 0.63
CA LEU A 16 -14.16 -2.76 2.05
C LEU A 16 -14.71 -1.42 2.56
N PRO A 17 -15.05 -1.34 3.86
CA PRO A 17 -15.41 -0.06 4.46
C PRO A 17 -14.21 0.91 4.45
N ALA A 18 -14.52 2.21 4.42
CA ALA A 18 -13.52 3.26 4.35
C ALA A 18 -12.44 3.12 5.44
N GLY A 19 -11.18 3.33 5.04
CA GLY A 19 -10.01 3.23 5.92
C GLY A 19 -9.50 1.80 6.17
N LYS A 20 -10.22 0.76 5.74
CA LYS A 20 -9.65 -0.60 5.75
C LYS A 20 -8.61 -0.79 4.67
N SER A 21 -7.70 -1.73 4.94
CA SER A 21 -6.58 -2.03 4.07
C SER A 21 -6.48 -3.53 3.78
N ILE A 22 -5.94 -3.87 2.62
CA ILE A 22 -5.64 -5.24 2.20
C ILE A 22 -4.14 -5.50 2.19
N ASP A 23 -3.76 -6.76 2.31
CA ASP A 23 -2.40 -7.20 2.07
C ASP A 23 -2.21 -7.62 0.58
N PRO A 24 -1.00 -7.48 0.02
CA PRO A 24 -0.73 -7.87 -1.37
C PRO A 24 -0.88 -9.37 -1.63
N MET A 25 -0.77 -10.22 -0.60
CA MET A 25 -0.93 -11.66 -0.75
C MET A 25 -2.40 -12.03 -1.02
N SER A 26 -3.37 -11.33 -0.42
CA SER A 26 -4.80 -11.47 -0.70
C SER A 26 -5.11 -11.20 -2.17
N VAL A 27 -4.52 -10.13 -2.73
CA VAL A 27 -4.63 -9.81 -4.16
C VAL A 27 -4.03 -10.93 -5.01
N ALA A 28 -2.82 -11.38 -4.68
CA ALA A 28 -2.15 -12.45 -5.41
C ALA A 28 -2.94 -13.77 -5.40
N LYS A 29 -3.51 -14.14 -4.26
CA LYS A 29 -4.30 -15.37 -4.09
C LYS A 29 -5.63 -15.31 -4.83
N ALA A 30 -6.23 -14.13 -4.96
CA ALA A 30 -7.44 -13.95 -5.75
C ALA A 30 -7.20 -14.17 -7.26
N ILE A 31 -6.01 -13.86 -7.75
CA ILE A 31 -5.64 -14.02 -9.16
C ILE A 31 -5.09 -15.42 -9.45
N GLN A 32 -4.10 -15.85 -8.67
CA GLN A 32 -3.40 -17.12 -8.89
C GLN A 32 -3.06 -17.81 -7.56
N PRO A 33 -4.00 -18.56 -6.95
CA PRO A 33 -3.82 -19.11 -5.61
C PRO A 33 -2.66 -20.11 -5.48
N GLU A 34 -2.31 -20.84 -6.55
CA GLU A 34 -1.23 -21.85 -6.51
C GLU A 34 0.17 -21.25 -6.71
N ARG A 35 0.29 -20.11 -7.41
CA ARG A 35 1.58 -19.48 -7.76
C ARG A 35 1.65 -18.02 -7.34
N TRP A 36 0.89 -17.66 -6.31
CA TRP A 36 0.70 -16.29 -5.82
C TRP A 36 2.03 -15.55 -5.57
N GLN A 37 3.06 -16.26 -5.11
CA GLN A 37 4.38 -15.68 -4.83
C GLN A 37 5.00 -14.98 -6.05
N ARG A 38 4.76 -15.50 -7.26
CA ARG A 38 5.28 -14.93 -8.51
C ARG A 38 4.61 -13.60 -8.85
N LEU A 39 3.39 -13.38 -8.39
CA LEU A 39 2.64 -12.14 -8.64
C LEU A 39 3.05 -11.00 -7.72
N LEU A 40 3.67 -11.27 -6.56
CA LEU A 40 3.99 -10.23 -5.58
C LEU A 40 4.85 -9.10 -6.14
N GLY A 41 5.80 -9.41 -7.02
CA GLY A 41 6.63 -8.40 -7.68
C GLY A 41 5.81 -7.49 -8.59
N HIS A 42 4.91 -8.08 -9.39
CA HIS A 42 4.02 -7.34 -10.28
C HIS A 42 2.98 -6.52 -9.48
N ILE A 43 2.41 -7.09 -8.42
CA ILE A 43 1.49 -6.38 -7.52
C ILE A 43 2.16 -5.17 -6.87
N ARG A 44 3.44 -5.29 -6.48
CA ARG A 44 4.18 -4.15 -5.97
C ARG A 44 4.27 -3.05 -7.01
N THR A 45 4.70 -3.35 -8.23
CA THR A 45 4.81 -2.38 -9.33
C THR A 45 3.48 -1.69 -9.59
N ASP A 46 2.41 -2.45 -9.75
CA ASP A 46 1.09 -1.93 -10.07
C ASP A 46 0.50 -1.10 -8.91
N ALA A 47 0.79 -1.49 -7.66
CA ALA A 47 0.41 -0.70 -6.49
C ALA A 47 1.16 0.64 -6.44
N VAL A 48 2.44 0.68 -6.82
CA VAL A 48 3.21 1.93 -6.94
C VAL A 48 2.58 2.84 -7.98
N GLU A 49 2.24 2.31 -9.16
CA GLU A 49 1.59 3.09 -10.22
C GLU A 49 0.24 3.66 -9.77
N LEU A 50 -0.62 2.83 -9.18
CA LEU A 50 -1.91 3.29 -8.65
C LEU A 50 -1.75 4.34 -7.54
N ALA A 51 -0.73 4.22 -6.71
CA ALA A 51 -0.45 5.20 -5.66
C ALA A 51 0.05 6.52 -6.23
N LYS A 52 0.91 6.49 -7.26
CA LYS A 52 1.34 7.68 -8.01
C LYS A 52 0.19 8.38 -8.71
N GLU A 53 -0.80 7.63 -9.18
CA GLU A 53 -2.04 8.15 -9.75
C GLU A 53 -3.03 8.68 -8.68
N GLY A 54 -2.73 8.53 -7.39
CA GLY A 54 -3.62 8.95 -6.30
C GLY A 54 -4.86 8.07 -6.13
N LYS A 55 -4.90 6.88 -6.73
CA LYS A 55 -6.04 5.95 -6.66
C LYS A 55 -6.04 5.10 -5.39
N ILE A 56 -4.86 4.84 -4.83
CA ILE A 56 -4.68 4.08 -3.59
C ILE A 56 -3.58 4.72 -2.74
N VAL A 57 -3.48 4.28 -1.48
CA VAL A 57 -2.40 4.65 -0.56
C VAL A 57 -1.71 3.40 -0.07
N ILE A 58 -0.37 3.40 -0.14
CA ILE A 58 0.48 2.35 0.41
C ILE A 58 0.77 2.67 1.87
N LEU A 59 0.54 1.71 2.75
CA LEU A 59 0.74 1.84 4.19
C LEU A 59 1.91 0.99 4.66
N ARG A 60 2.71 1.53 5.58
CA ARG A 60 3.68 0.82 6.40
C ARG A 60 3.41 1.13 7.86
N HIS A 61 3.33 0.10 8.71
CA HIS A 61 2.99 0.26 10.13
C HIS A 61 1.72 1.13 10.34
N ASN A 62 0.71 0.94 9.50
CA ASN A 62 -0.55 1.72 9.44
C ASN A 62 -0.41 3.21 9.09
N LYS A 63 0.77 3.68 8.68
CA LYS A 63 1.00 5.06 8.22
C LYS A 63 1.19 5.11 6.70
N PRO A 64 0.71 6.15 6.00
CA PRO A 64 1.03 6.38 4.59
C PRO A 64 2.55 6.38 4.37
N ALA A 65 3.00 5.63 3.37
CA ALA A 65 4.40 5.48 3.04
C ALA A 65 4.66 5.92 1.60
N ASN A 66 5.87 6.43 1.34
CA ASN A 66 6.28 6.81 0.00
C ASN A 66 6.23 5.56 -0.93
N PRO A 67 5.48 5.60 -2.04
CA PRO A 67 5.29 4.46 -2.92
C PRO A 67 6.57 4.01 -3.63
N GLU A 68 7.62 4.83 -3.70
CA GLU A 68 8.89 4.47 -4.36
C GLU A 68 9.94 3.93 -3.39
N LYS A 69 9.85 4.29 -2.10
CA LYS A 69 10.90 4.02 -1.11
C LYS A 69 10.54 2.92 -0.10
N PHE A 70 9.28 2.49 -0.02
CA PHE A 70 8.85 1.50 0.98
C PHE A 70 9.51 0.11 0.80
N ARG A 71 9.79 -0.53 1.95
CA ARG A 71 10.34 -1.88 2.07
C ARG A 71 9.61 -2.68 3.14
N GLY A 72 9.71 -4.00 3.05
CA GLY A 72 9.12 -4.92 4.02
C GLY A 72 7.60 -5.08 3.87
N VAL A 73 6.91 -5.34 4.98
CA VAL A 73 5.47 -5.58 5.00
C VAL A 73 4.72 -4.26 4.75
N TYR A 74 3.83 -4.28 3.77
CA TYR A 74 3.00 -3.14 3.39
C TYR A 74 1.54 -3.55 3.23
N ARG A 75 0.65 -2.56 3.30
CA ARG A 75 -0.79 -2.73 3.05
C ARG A 75 -1.26 -1.68 2.05
N LEU A 76 -2.39 -1.94 1.40
CA LEU A 76 -3.00 -1.04 0.42
C LEU A 76 -4.37 -0.60 0.94
N ARG A 77 -4.74 0.67 0.77
CA ARG A 77 -6.11 1.15 1.04
C ARG A 77 -6.55 2.20 0.03
N LEU A 78 -7.85 2.50 0.03
CA LEU A 78 -8.36 3.68 -0.67
C LEU A 78 -7.83 4.97 -0.02
N PRO A 79 -7.62 6.03 -0.83
CA PRO A 79 -7.25 7.34 -0.32
C PRO A 79 -8.36 7.89 0.59
N MET A 80 -7.94 8.62 1.62
CA MET A 80 -8.81 9.32 2.55
C MET A 80 -8.44 10.80 2.59
N GLU A 81 -9.35 11.61 3.10
CA GLU A 81 -9.08 13.03 3.35
C GLU A 81 -7.91 13.17 4.34
N GLY A 82 -6.92 13.98 3.99
CA GLY A 82 -5.70 14.17 4.78
C GLY A 82 -4.52 13.26 4.40
N ASP A 83 -4.66 12.39 3.40
CA ASP A 83 -3.52 11.63 2.89
C ASP A 83 -2.50 12.52 2.17
N PRO A 84 -1.19 12.25 2.35
CA PRO A 84 -0.16 12.92 1.59
C PRO A 84 -0.28 12.55 0.11
N THR A 85 -0.50 13.55 -0.75
CA THR A 85 -0.53 13.41 -2.21
C THR A 85 0.86 13.52 -2.85
N SER A 86 1.85 13.96 -2.07
CA SER A 86 3.25 14.05 -2.46
C SER A 86 4.14 13.68 -1.29
N PHE A 87 5.21 12.94 -1.58
CA PHE A 87 6.24 12.60 -0.62
C PHE A 87 7.52 13.31 -1.09
N PRO A 88 7.98 14.37 -0.40
CA PRO A 88 9.21 15.05 -0.81
C PRO A 88 10.37 14.07 -0.89
N ASP A 89 11.24 14.27 -1.89
CA ASP A 89 12.37 13.37 -2.17
C ASP A 89 13.52 13.50 -1.16
N ASP A 90 13.49 14.55 -0.34
CA ASP A 90 14.58 14.96 0.54
C ASP A 90 14.55 14.30 1.93
N VAL A 91 15.77 13.90 2.33
CA VAL A 91 16.33 13.43 3.61
C VAL A 91 16.05 12.00 4.11
N GLU A 92 17.18 11.29 4.22
CA GLU A 92 17.49 10.05 4.94
C GLU A 92 16.38 9.44 5.81
N ASP A 93 15.87 8.27 5.40
CA ASP A 93 15.15 7.33 6.28
C ASP A 93 16.18 6.72 7.25
N GLY A 94 16.52 7.52 8.26
CA GLY A 94 17.58 7.24 9.21
C GLY A 94 17.28 7.87 10.56
N ALA A 95 16.23 7.40 11.22
CA ALA A 95 16.17 7.25 12.68
C ALA A 95 14.83 6.59 13.07
N ASP A 96 14.92 5.35 13.53
CA ASP A 96 14.11 4.92 14.68
C ASP A 96 14.26 5.99 15.77
N ASP A 97 13.20 6.71 16.15
CA ASP A 97 13.14 7.40 17.44
C ASP A 97 11.69 7.46 17.96
N VAL A 98 11.49 6.60 18.94
CA VAL A 98 10.59 6.63 20.09
C VAL A 98 9.64 7.83 20.31
N ALA A 99 8.38 7.49 20.56
CA ALA A 99 7.48 8.17 21.51
C ALA A 99 6.41 7.17 21.93
N ASP A 100 6.02 6.98 23.18
CA ASP A 100 6.48 7.46 24.48
C ASP A 100 5.70 6.62 25.51
N ALA A 101 6.29 6.37 26.67
CA ALA A 101 5.64 5.68 27.77
C ALA A 101 4.82 6.65 28.63
N ALA A 102 3.87 6.12 29.41
CA ALA A 102 3.20 6.73 30.58
C ALA A 102 1.99 7.67 30.25
N GLU A 103 0.84 7.76 30.95
CA GLU A 103 0.23 7.27 32.21
C GLU A 103 -1.31 7.21 31.94
N ASP A 104 -2.14 6.34 32.55
CA ASP A 104 -2.59 6.29 33.96
C ASP A 104 -2.95 4.84 34.37
#